data_AF-A0A6M5YFF7-F1
#
_entry.id   AF-A0A6M5YFF7-F1
#
_cell.length_a   1.000
_cell.length_b   1.000
_cell.length_c   1.000
_cell.angle_alpha   90.00
_cell.angle_beta   90.00
_cell.angle_gamma   90.00
#
_symmetry.space_group_name_H-M   'P 1'
#
loop_
_entity.id
_entity.type
_entity.pdbx_description
1 polymer ?
#
loop_
_entity_poly.entity_id
_entity_poly.type
_entity_poly.pdbx_seq_one_letter_code
_entity_poly.pdbx_strand_id
1 'polypeptide(L)'
;MDANDQETKLAHELTHSVNDALNRRIEERFRAALLLVNPTLDMEKVTVISNVENDNELLVDGIDDETVDQAMAIFEEQGDE
;
A
#
# COMPACT_ATOMS: atom_id res chain seq x y z
N MET A 1 20.28 33.47 2.73
CA MET A 1 20.23 32.23 1.94
C MET A 1 19.02 31.47 2.48
N ASP A 2 17.80 31.90 2.14
CA ASP A 2 16.70 31.88 3.14
C ASP A 2 15.27 31.78 2.56
N ALA A 3 15.03 31.03 1.49
CA ALA A 3 13.64 30.71 1.09
C ALA A 3 13.58 29.39 0.33
N ASN A 4 14.47 29.24 -0.65
CA ASN A 4 14.48 28.10 -1.56
C ASN A 4 14.76 26.75 -0.86
N ASP A 5 15.65 26.72 0.13
CA ASP A 5 15.96 25.51 0.91
C ASP A 5 14.84 25.11 1.88
N GLN A 6 14.05 26.07 2.36
CA GLN A 6 12.88 25.80 3.22
C GLN A 6 11.67 25.33 2.41
N GLU A 7 11.40 25.94 1.26
CA GLU A 7 10.35 25.49 0.35
C GLU A 7 10.61 24.07 -0.16
N THR A 8 11.87 23.75 -0.49
CA THR A 8 12.25 22.40 -0.94
C THR A 8 12.08 21.35 0.17
N LYS A 9 12.43 21.68 1.42
CA LYS A 9 12.20 20.78 2.56
C LYS A 9 10.71 20.56 2.82
N LEU A 10 9.92 21.64 2.82
CA LEU A 10 8.49 21.56 3.06
C LEU A 10 7.79 20.73 1.97
N ALA A 11 8.17 20.91 0.71
CA ALA A 11 7.66 20.10 -0.40
C ALA A 11 8.04 18.62 -0.26
N HIS A 12 9.26 18.32 0.21
CA HIS A 12 9.72 16.96 0.43
C HIS A 12 8.98 16.28 1.60
N GLU A 13 8.81 16.97 2.73
CA GLU A 13 8.03 16.48 3.88
C GLU A 13 6.56 16.25 3.52
N LEU A 14 5.97 17.16 2.74
CA LEU A 14 4.60 17.01 2.25
C LEU A 14 4.47 15.79 1.32
N THR A 15 5.41 15.61 0.40
CA THR A 15 5.42 14.46 -0.52
C THR A 15 5.53 13.15 0.24
N HIS A 16 6.47 13.06 1.18
CA HIS A 16 6.66 11.86 2.00
C HIS A 16 5.42 11.56 2.86
N SER A 17 4.81 12.57 3.49
CA SER A 17 3.58 12.37 4.27
C SER A 17 2.40 11.91 3.42
N VAL A 18 2.27 12.40 2.18
CA VAL A 18 1.24 11.96 1.25
C VAL A 18 1.51 10.51 0.83
N ASN A 19 2.76 10.18 0.50
CA ASN A 19 3.15 8.83 0.12
C ASN A 19 2.94 7.82 1.24
N ASP A 20 3.29 8.15 2.49
CA ASP A 20 2.99 7.33 3.66
C ASP A 20 1.48 7.10 3.85
N ALA A 21 0.67 8.14 3.67
CA ALA A 21 -0.78 8.01 3.77
C ALA A 21 -1.36 7.13 2.66
N LEU A 22 -0.83 7.24 1.44
CA LEU A 22 -1.21 6.40 0.31
C LEU A 22 -0.79 4.95 0.53
N ASN A 23 0.46 4.70 0.95
CA ASN A 23 0.97 3.37 1.27
C ASN A 23 0.07 2.67 2.29
N ARG A 24 -0.22 3.32 3.42
CA ARG A 24 -1.10 2.76 4.45
C ARG A 24 -2.49 2.44 3.91
N ARG A 25 -3.06 3.32 3.10
CA ARG A 25 -4.39 3.10 2.52
C ARG A 25 -4.38 1.93 1.54
N ILE A 26 -3.33 1.77 0.74
CA ILE A 26 -3.16 0.63 -0.17
C ILE A 26 -3.04 -0.67 0.64
N GLU A 27 -2.17 -0.68 1.65
CA GLU A 27 -1.98 -1.84 2.53
C GLU A 27 -3.29 -2.26 3.21
N GLU A 28 -4.04 -1.32 3.78
CA GLU A 28 -5.33 -1.59 4.42
C GLU A 28 -6.36 -2.15 3.44
N ARG A 29 -6.46 -1.58 2.24
CA ARG A 29 -7.38 -2.07 1.20
C ARG A 29 -7.01 -3.47 0.74
N PHE A 30 -5.73 -3.73 0.52
CA PHE A 30 -5.26 -5.05 0.11
C PHE A 30 -5.48 -6.10 1.21
N ARG A 31 -5.24 -5.73 2.48
CA ARG A 31 -5.58 -6.58 3.64
C ARG A 31 -7.07 -6.88 3.71
N ALA A 32 -7.94 -5.92 3.38
CA ALA A 32 -9.37 -6.17 3.30
C ALA A 32 -9.72 -7.15 2.16
N ALA A 33 -9.10 -7.00 0.98
CA ALA A 33 -9.27 -7.94 -0.14
C ALA A 33 -8.83 -9.36 0.24
N LEU A 34 -7.70 -9.51 0.93
CA LEU A 34 -7.23 -10.81 1.45
C LEU A 34 -8.25 -11.47 2.39
N LEU A 35 -8.88 -10.70 3.28
CA LEU A 35 -9.93 -11.22 4.17
C LEU A 35 -11.24 -11.55 3.44
N LEU A 36 -11.54 -10.90 2.30
CA LEU A 36 -12.68 -11.25 1.47
C LEU A 36 -12.47 -12.58 0.74
N VAL A 37 -11.24 -12.83 0.27
CA VAL A 37 -10.84 -14.10 -0.34
C VAL A 37 -10.81 -15.21 0.69
N ASN A 38 -10.12 -14.98 1.81
CA ASN A 38 -9.96 -15.94 2.89
C ASN A 38 -10.25 -15.30 4.25
N PRO A 39 -11.49 -15.39 4.77
CA PRO A 39 -11.85 -14.80 6.06
C PRO A 39 -11.22 -15.52 7.26
N THR A 40 -10.60 -16.69 7.05
CA THR A 40 -9.91 -17.45 8.10
C THR A 40 -8.41 -17.19 8.14
N LEU A 41 -7.92 -16.28 7.29
CA LEU A 41 -6.52 -15.93 7.18
C LEU A 41 -6.01 -15.26 8.47
N ASP A 42 -4.85 -15.73 8.94
CA ASP A 42 -4.19 -15.17 10.11
C ASP A 42 -3.37 -13.94 9.72
N MET A 43 -4.02 -12.77 9.77
CA MET A 43 -3.41 -11.48 9.38
C MET A 43 -2.20 -11.08 10.22
N GLU A 44 -1.96 -11.70 11.38
CA GLU A 44 -0.73 -11.46 12.15
C GLU A 44 0.51 -12.07 11.47
N LYS A 45 0.32 -13.09 10.62
CA LYS A 45 1.37 -13.72 9.83
C LYS A 45 1.55 -13.10 8.44
N VAL A 46 0.61 -12.27 8.00
CA VAL A 46 0.63 -11.66 6.67
C VAL A 46 1.34 -10.32 6.72
N THR A 47 2.35 -10.17 5.88
CA THR A 47 3.02 -8.90 5.65
C THR A 47 2.51 -8.30 4.35
N VAL A 48 2.01 -7.07 4.41
CA VAL A 48 1.60 -6.28 3.24
C VAL A 48 2.32 -4.93 3.37
N ILE A 49 3.15 -4.60 2.39
CA ILE A 49 3.94 -3.36 2.34
C ILE A 49 3.72 -2.72 0.98
N SER A 50 3.26 -1.47 0.97
CA SER A 50 3.13 -0.68 -0.25
C SER A 50 4.26 0.34 -0.34
N ASN A 51 4.75 0.55 -1.56
CA ASN A 51 5.76 1.56 -1.86
C ASN A 51 5.36 2.36 -3.11
N VAL A 52 4.51 3.36 -2.92
CA VAL A 52 4.13 4.32 -3.98
C VAL A 52 5.29 5.19 -4.45
N GLU A 53 6.34 5.34 -3.64
CA GLU A 53 7.53 6.11 -4.05
C GLU A 53 8.41 5.32 -5.04
N ASN A 54 8.30 3.99 -5.04
CA ASN A 54 9.05 3.09 -5.90
C ASN A 54 8.10 2.34 -6.84
N ASP A 55 7.63 3.02 -7.89
CA ASP A 55 6.84 2.44 -8.98
C ASP A 55 5.53 1.73 -8.57
N ASN A 56 4.92 2.17 -7.45
CA ASN A 56 3.72 1.53 -6.88
C ASN A 56 3.90 0.03 -6.56
N GLU A 57 5.09 -0.37 -6.13
CA GLU A 57 5.34 -1.75 -5.71
C GLU A 57 4.48 -2.14 -4.50
N LEU A 58 3.89 -3.34 -4.56
CA LEU A 58 3.19 -3.97 -3.45
C LEU A 58 3.85 -5.32 -3.14
N LEU A 59 4.38 -5.44 -1.94
CA LEU A 59 4.98 -6.67 -1.45
C LEU A 59 4.02 -7.35 -0.48
N VAL A 60 3.74 -8.62 -0.75
CA VAL A 60 2.87 -9.48 0.07
C VAL A 60 3.62 -10.76 0.41
N ASP A 61 3.65 -11.12 1.68
CA ASP A 61 4.33 -12.32 2.18
C ASP A 61 3.54 -12.98 3.32
N GLY A 62 3.81 -14.26 3.56
CA GLY A 62 3.20 -15.06 4.63
C GLY A 62 1.93 -15.81 4.23
N ILE A 63 1.58 -15.82 2.95
CA ILE A 63 0.39 -16.48 2.37
C ILE A 63 0.72 -17.13 1.03
N ASP A 64 -0.16 -18.02 0.56
CA ASP A 64 -0.03 -18.64 -0.75
C ASP A 64 -0.30 -17.66 -1.90
N ASP A 65 0.42 -17.86 -3.01
CA ASP A 65 0.32 -17.02 -4.21
C ASP A 65 -1.10 -16.99 -4.78
N GLU A 66 -1.88 -18.09 -4.67
CA GLU A 66 -3.27 -18.13 -5.16
C GLU A 66 -4.17 -17.14 -4.43
N THR A 67 -4.04 -17.04 -3.10
CA THR A 67 -4.75 -16.04 -2.29
C THR A 67 -4.30 -14.63 -2.63
N VAL A 68 -3.00 -14.42 -2.92
CA VAL A 68 -2.47 -13.12 -3.38
C VAL A 68 -3.09 -12.73 -4.72
N ASP A 69 -3.07 -13.62 -5.72
CA ASP A 69 -3.59 -13.37 -7.06
C ASP A 69 -5.09 -13.03 -7.02
N GLN A 70 -5.88 -13.77 -6.22
CA GLN A 70 -7.31 -13.50 -6.06
C GLN A 70 -7.58 -12.16 -5.36
N ALA A 71 -6.80 -11.84 -4.32
CA ALA A 71 -6.92 -10.55 -3.63
C ALA A 71 -6.48 -9.38 -4.52
N MET A 72 -5.48 -9.59 -5.37
CA MET A 72 -5.01 -8.61 -6.33
C MET A 72 -6.08 -8.30 -7.39
N ALA A 73 -6.75 -9.31 -7.93
CA ALA A 73 -7.87 -9.10 -8.84
C ALA A 73 -8.98 -8.24 -8.22
N ILE A 74 -9.36 -8.52 -6.97
CA ILE A 74 -10.37 -7.73 -6.22
C ILE A 74 -9.86 -6.31 -5.95
N PHE A 75 -8.58 -6.15 -5.64
CA PHE A 75 -7.96 -4.87 -5.36
C PHE A 75 -7.91 -3.98 -6.60
N GLU A 76 -7.56 -4.53 -7.76
CA GLU A 76 -7.56 -3.84 -9.06
C GLU A 76 -8.98 -3.44 -9.49
N GLU A 77 -9.98 -4.32 -9.34
CA GLU A 77 -11.38 -3.97 -9.65
C GLU A 77 -11.92 -2.80 -8.80
N GLN A 78 -11.43 -2.64 -7.56
CA GLN A 78 -11.80 -1.51 -6.71
C GLN A 78 -10.99 -0.23 -7.00
N GLY A 79 -10.00 -0.29 -7.89
CA GLY A 79 -9.16 0.83 -8.31
C GLY A 79 -9.69 1.60 -9.52
N ASP A 80 -10.58 0.99 -10.32
CA ASP A 80 -11.05 1.47 -11.62
C ASP A 80 -12.39 2.27 -11.60
N GLU A 81 -12.81 2.83 -10.45
CA GLU A 81 -13.97 3.73 -10.32
C GLU A 81 -13.62 5.21 -10.08
#